data_AF-A0A959YZJ6-F1
#
_entry.id   AF-A0A959YZJ6-F1
#
_cell.length_a   1.000
_cell.length_b   1.000
_cell.length_c   1.000
_cell.angle_alpha   90.00
_cell.angle_beta   90.00
_cell.angle_gamma   90.00
#
_symmetry.space_group_name_H-M   'P 1'
#
loop_
_entity.id
_entity.type
_entity.pdbx_description
1 polymer ?
#
loop_
_entity_poly.entity_id
_entity_poly.type
_entity_poly.pdbx_seq_one_letter_code
_entity_poly.pdbx_strand_id
1 'polypeptide(L)' 'PTMAFGNSDGDFQMLEWTTSGEGPRFGMLVHHTDSVREWAYDRESHIGRLDRGLDEAEARGWVVADMARDWATVYTP' A
#
# COMPACT_ATOMS: atom_id res chain seq x y z
N PRO A 1 8.55 8.98 -11.71
CA PRO A 1 9.19 7.82 -11.04
C PRO A 1 8.91 6.54 -11.84
N THR A 2 9.70 5.48 -11.68
CA THR A 2 9.39 4.16 -12.27
C THR A 2 8.68 3.24 -11.28
N MET A 3 8.80 3.53 -9.98
CA MET A 3 8.17 2.79 -8.89
C MET A 3 7.68 3.74 -7.80
N ALA A 4 6.57 3.42 -7.15
CA ALA A 4 6.03 4.14 -5.99
C ALA A 4 5.46 3.18 -4.94
N PHE A 5 5.57 3.58 -3.68
CA PHE A 5 5.14 2.81 -2.52
C PHE A 5 4.34 3.74 -1.60
N GLY A 6 3.15 3.33 -1.20
CA GLY A 6 2.28 4.07 -0.30
C GLY A 6 1.64 3.17 0.74
N ASN A 7 0.90 3.76 1.68
CA ASN A 7 0.16 2.99 2.69
C ASN A 7 -1.18 3.63 3.05
N SER A 8 -1.58 4.72 2.37
CA SER A 8 -2.82 5.44 2.63
C SER A 8 -3.46 5.96 1.35
N ASP A 9 -4.72 6.39 1.43
CA ASP A 9 -5.41 7.07 0.34
C ASP A 9 -4.77 8.43 -0.01
N GLY A 10 -3.95 9.00 0.89
CA GLY A 10 -3.14 10.18 0.59
C GLY A 10 -2.06 9.93 -0.46
N ASP A 11 -1.67 8.67 -0.66
CA ASP A 11 -0.65 8.27 -1.64
C ASP A 11 -1.26 7.95 -3.02
N PHE A 12 -2.58 7.98 -3.14
CA PHE A 12 -3.29 7.53 -4.33
C PHE A 12 -2.79 8.22 -5.60
N GLN A 13 -2.73 9.56 -5.60
CA GLN A 13 -2.28 10.33 -6.76
C GLN A 13 -0.80 10.11 -7.07
N MET A 14 0.03 9.80 -6.07
CA MET A 14 1.44 9.47 -6.29
C MET A 14 1.58 8.12 -7.01
N LEU A 15 0.84 7.10 -6.56
CA LEU A 15 0.83 5.80 -7.23
C LEU A 15 0.24 5.94 -8.64
N GLU A 16 -0.89 6.64 -8.78
CA GLU A 16 -1.55 6.88 -10.07
C GLU A 16 -0.61 7.58 -11.06
N TRP A 17 0.02 8.68 -10.65
CA TRP A 17 0.98 9.39 -11.50
C TRP A 17 2.14 8.48 -11.94
N THR A 18 2.64 7.66 -11.02
CA THR A 18 3.78 6.78 -11.29
C THR A 18 3.42 5.64 -12.23
N THR A 19 2.23 5.06 -12.12
CA THR A 19 1.82 3.88 -12.89
C THR A 19 1.05 4.21 -14.17
N SER A 20 0.65 5.45 -14.41
CA SER A 20 -0.10 5.85 -15.63
C SER A 20 0.79 6.06 -16.87
N GLY A 21 2.11 6.10 -16.71
CA GLY A 21 3.04 6.29 -17.83
C GLY A 21 3.33 5.00 -18.61
N GLU A 22 3.80 5.14 -19.86
CA GLU A 22 4.19 4.00 -20.69
C GLU A 22 5.43 3.25 -20.18
N GLY A 23 5.56 1.98 -20.55
CA GLY A 23 6.66 1.09 -20.20
C GLY A 23 6.51 0.43 -18.82
N PRO A 24 7.50 -0.36 -18.36
CA PRO A 24 7.43 -1.01 -17.05
C PRO A 24 7.35 0.02 -15.92
N ARG A 25 6.31 -0.11 -15.09
CA ARG A 25 6.03 0.70 -13.90
C ARG A 25 5.57 -0.21 -12.76
N PHE A 26 5.77 0.24 -11.53
CA PHE A 26 5.38 -0.52 -10.34
C PHE A 26 4.72 0.39 -9.30
N GLY A 27 3.60 -0.05 -8.75
CA GLY A 27 2.94 0.57 -7.62
C GLY A 27 2.67 -0.47 -6.55
N MET A 28 2.92 -0.12 -5.29
CA MET A 28 2.63 -1.00 -4.16
C MET A 28 2.01 -0.25 -2.99
N LEU A 29 1.03 -0.86 -2.35
CA LEU A 29 0.46 -0.43 -1.09
C LEU A 29 0.89 -1.38 0.02
N VAL A 30 1.34 -0.83 1.15
CA VAL A 30 1.53 -1.59 2.38
C VAL A 30 0.19 -1.62 3.12
N HIS A 31 -0.39 -2.80 3.30
CA HIS A 31 -1.58 -2.99 4.12
C HIS A 31 -1.16 -3.41 5.52
N HIS A 32 -1.45 -2.53 6.47
CA HIS A 32 -1.19 -2.75 7.89
C HIS A 32 -2.20 -3.72 8.47
N THR A 33 -1.90 -5.02 8.34
CA THR A 33 -2.76 -6.14 8.77
C THR A 33 -2.30 -6.81 10.07
N ASP A 34 -1.13 -6.42 10.59
CA ASP A 34 -0.48 -7.12 11.68
C ASP A 34 -0.69 -6.43 13.04
N SER A 35 -1.71 -6.85 13.79
CA SER A 35 -2.00 -6.30 15.11
C SER A 35 -1.10 -6.83 16.24
N VAL A 36 -0.19 -7.77 15.95
CA VAL A 36 0.66 -8.44 16.97
C VAL A 36 2.07 -7.86 16.97
N ARG A 37 2.64 -7.68 15.79
CA ARG A 37 3.99 -7.14 15.59
C ARG A 37 3.97 -5.65 15.26
N GLU A 38 2.84 -5.13 14.79
CA GLU A 38 2.63 -3.72 14.43
C GLU A 38 1.17 -3.33 14.82
N TRP A 39 0.57 -2.41 14.09
CA TRP A 39 -0.82 -2.01 14.21
C TRP A 39 -1.61 -2.58 13.02
N ALA A 40 -2.84 -3.02 13.27
CA ALA A 40 -3.79 -3.32 12.20
C ALA A 40 -4.73 -2.15 12.00
N TYR A 41 -4.72 -1.52 10.83
CA TYR A 41 -5.60 -0.40 10.49
C TYR A 41 -5.73 -0.22 8.97
N ASP A 42 -6.92 0.20 8.53
CA ASP A 42 -7.20 0.52 7.13
C ASP A 42 -8.33 1.56 6.96
N ARG A 43 -9.57 1.13 6.68
CA ARG A 43 -10.69 1.94 6.18
C ARG A 43 -11.29 2.85 7.24
N GLU A 44 -11.31 2.40 8.48
CA GLU A 44 -11.89 3.15 9.60
C GLU A 44 -10.87 4.01 10.33
N SER A 45 -9.60 3.97 9.92
CA SER A 45 -8.55 4.73 10.60
C SER A 45 -8.70 6.24 10.41
N HIS A 46 -8.53 6.99 11.49
CA HIS A 46 -8.44 8.46 11.42
C HIS A 46 -7.08 8.95 10.91
N ILE A 47 -6.04 8.11 10.96
CA ILE A 47 -4.68 8.42 10.51
C ILE A 47 -4.25 7.32 9.54
N GLY A 48 -3.74 7.70 8.36
CA GLY A 48 -3.29 6.71 7.37
C GLY A 48 -4.42 5.83 6.84
N ARG A 49 -5.64 6.39 6.72
CA ARG A 49 -6.78 5.68 6.14
C ARG A 49 -6.41 5.12 4.78
N LEU A 50 -6.66 3.84 4.59
CA LEU A 50 -6.44 3.14 3.33
C LEU A 50 -7.73 2.42 2.96
N ASP A 51 -8.48 2.99 2.01
CA ASP A 51 -9.82 2.56 1.65
C ASP A 51 -9.97 2.50 0.13
N ARG A 52 -9.96 3.67 -0.52
CA ARG A 52 -10.00 3.78 -1.98
C ARG A 52 -8.81 3.06 -2.63
N GLY A 53 -7.63 3.18 -2.03
CA GLY A 53 -6.43 2.50 -2.50
C GLY A 53 -6.60 0.98 -2.55
N LEU A 54 -7.26 0.37 -1.57
CA LEU A 54 -7.52 -1.07 -1.55
C LEU A 54 -8.54 -1.48 -2.60
N ASP A 55 -9.60 -0.69 -2.79
CA ASP A 55 -10.64 -0.99 -3.77
C ASP A 55 -10.13 -0.93 -5.21
N GLU A 56 -9.25 0.04 -5.52
CA GLU A 56 -8.76 0.24 -6.88
C GLU A 56 -7.44 -0.48 -7.19
N ALA A 57 -6.76 -1.06 -6.19
CA ALA A 57 -5.42 -1.64 -6.36
C ALA A 57 -5.36 -2.68 -7.48
N GLU A 58 -6.28 -3.66 -7.49
CA GLU A 58 -6.31 -4.73 -8.48
C GLU A 58 -6.50 -4.18 -9.90
N ALA A 59 -7.51 -3.32 -10.09
CA ALA A 59 -7.82 -2.72 -11.39
C ALA A 59 -6.67 -1.85 -11.93
N ARG A 60 -5.85 -1.28 -11.03
CA ARG A 60 -4.68 -0.46 -11.37
C ARG A 60 -3.37 -1.26 -11.47
N GLY A 61 -3.41 -2.55 -11.17
CA GLY A 61 -2.22 -3.41 -11.14
C GLY A 61 -1.26 -3.05 -10.01
N TRP A 62 -1.72 -2.41 -8.94
CA TRP A 62 -0.93 -2.15 -7.76
C TRP A 62 -0.85 -3.40 -6.88
N VAL A 63 0.35 -3.73 -6.42
CA VAL A 63 0.56 -4.83 -5.48
C VAL A 63 0.15 -4.39 -4.08
N VAL A 64 -0.58 -5.22 -3.35
CA VAL A 64 -0.90 -4.98 -1.93
C VAL A 64 -0.08 -5.96 -1.10
N ALA A 65 0.85 -5.45 -0.29
CA ALA A 65 1.64 -6.25 0.64
C ALA A 65 0.88 -6.40 1.96
N ASP A 66 0.58 -7.62 2.36
CA ASP A 66 -0.04 -7.95 3.65
C ASP A 66 1.06 -8.11 4.69
N MET A 67 1.22 -7.12 5.57
CA MET A 67 2.35 -7.11 6.51
C MET A 67 2.38 -8.34 7.44
N ALA A 68 1.21 -8.82 7.87
CA ALA A 68 1.12 -10.00 8.73
C ALA A 68 1.60 -11.28 8.03
N ARG A 69 1.29 -11.43 6.74
CA ARG A 69 1.57 -12.66 5.98
C ARG A 69 2.89 -12.62 5.23
N ASP A 70 3.24 -11.48 4.66
CA ASP A 70 4.31 -11.38 3.67
C ASP A 70 5.65 -11.01 4.30
N TRP A 71 5.65 -10.36 5.47
CA TRP A 71 6.88 -9.90 6.12
C TRP A 71 7.32 -10.86 7.22
N ALA A 72 8.52 -11.42 7.08
CA ALA A 72 9.12 -12.28 8.10
C ALA A 72 9.50 -11.50 9.38
N THR A 73 9.80 -10.21 9.26
CA THR A 73 10.24 -9.35 10.36
C THR A 73 9.78 -7.91 10.10
N VAL A 74 9.23 -7.24 11.12
CA VAL A 74 8.77 -5.84 11.04
C VAL A 74 9.87 -4.87 11.50
N TYR A 75 10.51 -5.17 12.63
CA TYR A 75 11.57 -4.34 13.20
C TYR A 75 12.88 -5.12 13.30
N THR A 76 14.01 -4.47 13.03
CA THR A 76 15.33 -5.03 13.33
C THR A 76 15.54 -5.11 14.85
N PRO A 77 16.33 -6.08 15.35
CA PRO A 77 16.69 -6.17 16.77
C PRO A 77 17.35 -4.91 17.33
#